data_AF-A0A914H772-F1
#
_entry.id   AF-A0A914H772-F1
#
_cell.length_a   1.000
_cell.length_b   1.000
_cell.length_c   1.000
_cell.angle_alpha   90.00
_cell.angle_beta   90.00
_cell.angle_gamma   90.00
#
_symmetry.space_group_name_H-M   'P 1'
#
loop_
_entity.id
_entity.type
_entity.pdbx_description
1 polymer ?
#
loop_
_entity_poly.entity_id
_entity_poly.type
_entity_poly.pdbx_seq_one_letter_code
_entity_poly.pdbx_strand_id
1 'polypeptide(L)'
;MPRGDGLPKVLRCNFYLHKIEELKMAFVNSTAPVNFIICLRSWSSKANDVPFKVQNNLTGERLVLRRFINRSKGLLVRCPIERDEAKWAEWEKAALEWKWRQWNRIAIYFNANDISDG
;
A
#
# COMPACT_ATOMS: atom_id res chain seq x y z
N MET A 1 -6.74 -11.43 -8.56
CA MET A 1 -7.54 -12.45 -7.84
C MET A 1 -7.82 -11.97 -6.41
N PRO A 2 -9.08 -11.69 -6.05
CA PRO A 2 -9.48 -11.43 -4.67
C PRO A 2 -9.21 -12.68 -3.80
N ARG A 3 -9.28 -12.54 -2.47
CA ARG A 3 -9.42 -13.69 -1.58
C ARG A 3 -10.73 -14.44 -1.91
N GLY A 4 -10.87 -15.69 -1.48
CA GLY A 4 -12.10 -16.48 -1.71
C GLY A 4 -13.40 -15.84 -1.18
N ASP A 5 -13.29 -14.79 -0.36
CA ASP A 5 -14.36 -13.96 0.20
C ASP A 5 -14.62 -12.66 -0.59
N GLY A 6 -13.95 -12.44 -1.73
CA GLY A 6 -14.11 -11.23 -2.56
C GLY A 6 -13.41 -9.98 -2.00
N LEU A 7 -12.70 -10.08 -0.87
CA LEU A 7 -12.01 -8.95 -0.24
C LEU A 7 -10.61 -8.73 -0.81
N PRO A 8 -10.10 -7.48 -0.80
CA PRO A 8 -8.71 -7.20 -1.12
C PRO A 8 -7.78 -7.86 -0.10
N LYS A 9 -6.58 -8.24 -0.53
CA LYS A 9 -5.57 -8.78 0.37
C LYS A 9 -5.09 -7.67 1.30
N VAL A 10 -5.27 -7.84 2.61
CA VAL A 10 -4.82 -6.87 3.60
C VAL A 10 -3.53 -7.37 4.26
N LEU A 11 -2.47 -6.57 4.21
CA LEU A 11 -1.15 -6.92 4.74
C LEU A 11 -0.63 -5.79 5.64
N ARG A 12 0.32 -6.08 6.51
CA ARG A 12 1.01 -5.08 7.33
C ARG A 12 2.50 -5.10 7.02
N CYS A 13 3.07 -3.95 6.69
CA CYS A 13 4.48 -3.81 6.33
C CYS A 13 5.17 -2.71 7.17
N ASN A 14 6.43 -2.93 7.51
CA ASN A 14 7.34 -1.87 7.94
C ASN A 14 8.01 -1.34 6.67
N PHE A 15 7.42 -0.33 6.04
CA PHE A 15 7.91 0.20 4.78
C PHE A 15 8.81 1.40 5.02
N TYR A 16 9.99 1.41 4.39
CA TYR A 16 10.87 2.56 4.35
C TYR A 16 10.57 3.40 3.10
N LEU A 17 10.34 4.69 3.30
CA LEU A 17 9.78 5.60 2.30
C LEU A 17 10.75 5.95 1.15
N HIS A 18 12.06 5.63 1.30
CA HIS A 18 13.08 5.90 0.29
C HIS A 18 12.84 5.18 -1.06
N LYS A 19 11.96 4.17 -1.12
CA LYS A 19 11.64 3.41 -2.33
C LYS A 19 10.26 3.70 -2.93
N ILE A 20 9.65 4.85 -2.60
CA ILE A 20 8.34 5.23 -3.17
C ILE A 20 8.39 5.33 -4.70
N GLU A 21 9.45 5.89 -5.28
CA GLU A 21 9.56 6.03 -6.74
C GLU A 21 9.73 4.66 -7.43
N GLU A 22 10.56 3.77 -6.88
CA GLU A 22 10.67 2.38 -7.35
C GLU A 22 9.31 1.67 -7.33
N LEU A 23 8.55 1.84 -6.24
CA LEU A 23 7.21 1.27 -6.11
C LEU A 23 6.24 1.82 -7.16
N LYS A 24 6.26 3.13 -7.42
CA LYS A 24 5.43 3.75 -8.48
C LYS A 24 5.80 3.18 -9.85
N MET A 25 7.08 3.09 -10.17
CA MET A 25 7.54 2.52 -11.45
C MET A 25 7.14 1.05 -11.59
N ALA A 26 7.36 0.24 -10.55
CA ALA A 26 6.96 -1.18 -10.54
C ALA A 26 5.44 -1.35 -10.71
N PHE A 27 4.64 -0.44 -10.14
CA PHE A 27 3.20 -0.44 -10.32
C PHE A 27 2.77 -0.08 -11.75
N VAL A 28 3.37 0.94 -12.37
CA VAL A 28 3.09 1.35 -13.76
C VAL A 28 3.46 0.24 -14.75
N ASN A 29 4.57 -0.47 -14.51
CA ASN A 29 5.01 -1.58 -15.36
C ASN A 29 4.29 -2.91 -15.08
N SER A 30 3.39 -2.95 -14.08
CA SER A 30 2.65 -4.16 -13.75
C SER A 30 1.61 -4.47 -14.83
N THR A 31 1.57 -5.71 -15.30
CA THR A 31 0.62 -6.19 -16.33
C THR A 31 -0.50 -7.04 -15.75
N ALA A 32 -0.38 -7.49 -14.51
CA ALA A 32 -1.35 -8.32 -13.83
C ALA A 32 -2.16 -7.50 -12.81
N PRO A 33 -3.51 -7.51 -12.88
CA PRO A 33 -4.34 -6.80 -11.91
C PRO A 33 -4.38 -7.52 -10.54
N VAL A 34 -4.11 -6.76 -9.48
CA VAL A 34 -4.09 -7.24 -8.09
C VAL A 34 -4.61 -6.15 -7.15
N ASN A 35 -5.56 -6.51 -6.30
CA ASN A 35 -6.12 -5.62 -5.28
C ASN A 35 -5.54 -5.91 -3.89
N PHE A 36 -5.00 -4.88 -3.24
CA PHE A 36 -4.49 -5.00 -1.88
C PHE A 36 -4.59 -3.71 -1.08
N ILE A 37 -4.56 -3.87 0.25
CA ILE A 37 -4.44 -2.78 1.23
C ILE A 37 -3.25 -3.13 2.13
N ILE A 38 -2.24 -2.28 2.17
CA ILE A 38 -1.06 -2.48 3.01
C ILE A 38 -1.04 -1.42 4.11
N CYS A 39 -1.07 -1.86 5.36
CA CYS A 39 -0.93 -1.02 6.55
C CYS A 39 0.55 -0.76 6.86
N LEU A 40 0.95 0.50 6.84
CA LEU A 40 2.31 0.96 7.12
C LEU A 40 2.45 1.35 8.60
N ARG A 41 3.34 0.68 9.33
CA ARG A 41 3.49 0.82 10.80
C ARG A 41 4.47 1.92 11.25
N SER A 42 5.50 2.21 10.46
CA SER A 42 6.55 3.15 10.84
C SER A 42 6.72 4.18 9.73
N TRP A 43 5.89 5.21 9.78
CA TRP A 43 6.03 6.37 8.90
C TRP A 43 6.95 7.38 9.57
N SER A 44 8.24 7.35 9.27
CA SER A 44 9.18 8.35 9.80
C SER A 44 8.93 9.68 9.08
N SER A 45 8.54 10.72 9.80
CA SER A 45 8.08 11.99 9.27
C SER A 45 9.18 12.94 8.79
N LYS A 46 10.40 12.45 8.50
CA LYS A 46 11.57 13.31 8.33
C LYS A 46 11.79 13.89 6.93
N ALA A 47 11.14 13.41 5.87
CA ALA A 47 11.26 14.04 4.55
C ALA A 47 10.02 13.77 3.69
N ASN A 48 9.41 14.83 3.16
CA ASN A 48 8.68 14.91 1.88
C ASN A 48 7.65 13.83 1.45
N ASP A 49 7.22 12.92 2.31
CA ASP A 49 6.28 11.87 1.90
C ASP A 49 4.83 12.38 1.90
N VAL A 50 4.44 12.92 0.76
CA VAL A 50 3.09 13.43 0.45
C VAL A 50 2.21 12.25 0.01
N PRO A 51 0.93 12.19 0.43
CA PRO A 51 -0.05 11.31 -0.18
C PRO A 51 0.02 11.40 -1.71
N PHE A 52 0.06 10.25 -2.40
CA PHE A 52 0.11 10.21 -3.86
C PHE A 52 -0.96 9.30 -4.42
N LYS A 53 -1.29 9.54 -5.70
CA LYS A 53 -2.15 8.69 -6.52
C LYS A 53 -1.47 8.50 -7.87
N VAL A 54 -1.22 7.26 -8.25
CA VAL A 54 -0.73 6.87 -9.58
C VAL A 54 -1.74 5.92 -10.20
N GLN A 55 -1.96 6.04 -11.51
CA GLN A 55 -2.86 5.18 -12.27
C GLN A 55 -2.07 4.33 -13.25
N ASN A 56 -2.51 3.09 -13.40
CA ASN A 56 -2.05 2.18 -14.45
C ASN A 56 -3.26 1.92 -15.37
N ASN A 57 -3.26 2.59 -16.53
CA ASN A 57 -4.35 2.49 -17.49
C ASN A 57 -4.36 1.13 -18.23
N LEU A 58 -3.24 0.40 -18.23
CA LEU A 58 -3.15 -0.93 -18.82
C LEU A 58 -3.94 -1.95 -18.01
N THR A 59 -3.82 -1.91 -16.67
CA THR A 59 -4.56 -2.82 -15.78
C THR A 59 -5.89 -2.25 -15.28
N GLY A 60 -6.18 -0.96 -15.55
CA GLY A 60 -7.37 -0.28 -15.05
C GLY A 60 -7.34 -0.06 -13.52
N GLU A 61 -6.16 0.09 -12.94
CA GLU A 61 -5.95 0.19 -11.50
C GLU A 61 -5.32 1.53 -11.08
N ARG A 62 -5.42 1.83 -9.79
CA ARG A 62 -4.76 2.95 -9.14
C ARG A 62 -4.06 2.50 -7.86
N LEU A 63 -2.89 3.08 -7.63
CA LEU A 63 -2.11 2.96 -6.40
C LEU A 63 -2.19 4.28 -5.64
N VAL A 64 -2.69 4.23 -4.41
CA VAL A 64 -2.89 5.41 -3.56
C VAL A 64 -2.17 5.22 -2.24
N LEU A 65 -1.39 6.23 -1.85
CA LEU A 65 -0.80 6.31 -0.52
C LEU A 65 -1.59 7.31 0.32
N ARG A 66 -2.28 6.82 1.36
CA ARG A 66 -3.05 7.64 2.30
C ARG A 66 -2.32 7.73 3.63
N ARG A 67 -2.18 8.95 4.16
CA ARG A 67 -1.55 9.22 5.46
C ARG A 67 -2.61 9.44 6.54
N PHE A 68 -2.47 8.77 7.68
CA PHE A 68 -3.32 8.96 8.85
C PHE A 68 -2.50 9.55 10.00
N ILE A 69 -2.64 10.87 10.18
CA ILE A 69 -1.83 11.69 11.12
C ILE A 69 -1.98 11.20 12.57
N ASN A 70 -3.18 10.79 12.97
CA ASN A 70 -3.51 10.46 14.37
C ASN A 70 -2.81 9.19 14.90
N ARG A 71 -2.15 8.37 14.06
CA ARG A 71 -1.50 7.12 14.53
C ARG A 71 -0.11 6.85 13.95
N SER A 72 0.49 7.81 13.24
CA SER A 72 1.73 7.57 12.46
C SER A 72 1.60 6.36 11.52
N LYS A 73 0.38 6.09 11.05
CA LYS A 73 0.04 4.98 10.17
C LYS A 73 -0.22 5.50 8.76
N GLY A 74 0.19 4.72 7.77
CA GLY A 74 -0.19 4.92 6.38
C GLY A 74 -0.96 3.72 5.85
N LEU A 75 -1.73 3.93 4.79
CA LEU A 75 -2.28 2.85 3.96
C LEU A 75 -1.77 3.02 2.53
N LEU A 76 -1.19 1.96 1.98
CA LEU A 76 -0.93 1.85 0.56
C LEU A 76 -2.01 0.96 -0.06
N VAL A 77 -2.79 1.50 -0.99
CA VAL A 77 -3.99 0.86 -1.53
C VAL A 77 -3.83 0.71 -3.03
N ARG A 78 -3.83 -0.53 -3.54
CA ARG A 78 -3.95 -0.85 -4.96
C ARG A 78 -5.36 -1.36 -5.22
N CYS A 79 -6.08 -0.70 -6.13
CA CYS A 79 -7.49 -0.96 -6.37
C CYS A 79 -7.88 -0.61 -7.81
N PRO A 80 -9.04 -1.06 -8.30
CA PRO A 80 -9.55 -0.63 -9.60
C PRO A 80 -9.77 0.89 -9.65
N ILE A 81 -9.64 1.48 -10.84
CA ILE A 81 -9.93 2.91 -11.07
C ILE A 81 -11.41 3.17 -10.79
N GLU A 82 -12.28 2.34 -11.37
CA GLU A 82 -13.72 2.31 -11.11
C GLU A 82 -14.00 1.42 -9.90
N ARG A 83 -14.34 2.04 -8.77
CA ARG A 83 -14.63 1.32 -7.53
C ARG A 83 -15.71 2.03 -6.73
N ASP A 84 -16.43 1.25 -5.94
CA ASP A 84 -17.34 1.77 -4.90
C ASP A 84 -16.52 2.40 -3.77
N GLU A 85 -16.46 3.74 -3.72
CA GLU A 85 -15.67 4.47 -2.73
C GLU A 85 -16.18 4.25 -1.30
N ALA A 86 -17.49 4.05 -1.09
CA ALA A 86 -18.05 3.81 0.24
C ALA A 86 -17.58 2.45 0.76
N LYS A 87 -17.71 1.42 -0.07
CA LYS A 87 -17.22 0.06 0.24
C LYS A 87 -15.72 0.04 0.52
N TRP A 88 -14.93 0.75 -0.29
CA TRP A 88 -13.49 0.83 -0.07
C TRP A 88 -13.12 1.63 1.19
N ALA A 89 -13.86 2.68 1.53
CA ALA A 89 -13.65 3.41 2.76
C ALA A 89 -13.88 2.53 4.00
N GLU A 90 -14.89 1.66 3.97
CA GLU A 90 -15.11 0.67 5.03
C GLU A 90 -13.95 -0.31 5.15
N TRP A 91 -13.45 -0.83 4.03
CA TRP A 91 -12.30 -1.74 4.02
C TRP A 91 -11.01 -1.07 4.51
N GLU A 92 -10.76 0.17 4.10
CA GLU A 92 -9.60 0.96 4.55
C GLU A 92 -9.68 1.24 6.07
N LYS A 93 -10.87 1.60 6.58
CA LYS A 93 -11.12 1.78 8.02
C LYS A 93 -10.91 0.47 8.79
N ALA A 94 -11.51 -0.62 8.30
CA ALA A 94 -11.35 -1.94 8.89
C ALA A 94 -9.87 -2.33 8.96
N ALA A 95 -9.09 -2.10 7.90
CA ALA A 95 -7.65 -2.42 7.87
C ALA A 95 -6.84 -1.67 8.96
N LEU A 96 -7.21 -0.42 9.28
CA LEU A 96 -6.57 0.41 10.31
C LEU A 96 -6.91 0.01 11.74
N GLU A 97 -8.17 -0.38 11.95
CA GLU A 97 -8.75 -0.73 13.25
C GLU A 97 -8.55 -2.20 13.63
N TRP A 98 -8.30 -3.08 12.66
CA TRP A 98 -8.23 -4.51 12.90
C TRP A 98 -7.18 -4.89 13.95
N LYS A 99 -7.58 -5.70 14.94
CA LYS A 99 -6.69 -6.28 15.96
C LYS A 99 -6.02 -7.53 15.38
N TRP A 100 -4.89 -7.33 14.70
CA TRP A 100 -4.14 -8.34 13.94
C TRP A 100 -3.40 -9.41 14.78
N ARG A 101 -4.08 -10.17 15.65
CA ARG A 101 -3.50 -11.34 16.34
C ARG A 101 -3.54 -12.65 15.52
N GLN A 102 -4.14 -12.67 14.32
CA GLN A 102 -4.46 -13.90 13.59
C GLN A 102 -3.92 -14.02 12.15
N TRP A 103 -3.08 -13.10 11.65
CA TRP A 103 -2.64 -13.11 10.25
C TRP A 103 -1.11 -12.91 10.10
N ASN A 104 -0.56 -13.53 9.05
CA ASN A 104 0.86 -13.60 8.73
C ASN A 104 1.50 -12.20 8.67
N ARG A 105 2.37 -11.91 9.63
CA ARG A 105 3.20 -10.70 9.66
C ARG A 105 4.33 -10.86 8.64
N ILE A 106 4.26 -10.15 7.53
CA ILE A 106 5.36 -10.08 6.57
C ILE A 106 6.15 -8.80 6.85
N ALA A 107 7.34 -8.95 7.42
CA ALA A 107 8.29 -7.84 7.53
C ALA A 107 9.18 -7.87 6.28
N ILE A 108 8.94 -6.95 5.35
CA ILE A 108 9.83 -6.76 4.20
C ILE A 108 10.90 -5.75 4.63
N TYR A 109 12.10 -6.25 4.92
CA TYR A 109 13.25 -5.40 5.17
C TYR A 109 13.87 -5.05 3.81
N PHE A 110 13.71 -3.79 3.40
CA PHE A 110 14.50 -3.27 2.29
C PHE A 110 15.84 -2.83 2.88
N ASN A 111 16.88 -3.65 2.67
CA ASN A 111 18.23 -3.25 3.05
C ASN A 111 18.61 -2.05 2.17
N ALA A 112 18.91 -0.90 2.79
CA ALA A 112 19.39 0.28 2.08
C ALA A 112 20.89 0.15 1.72
N ASN A 113 21.56 -0.91 2.19
CA ASN A 113 22.98 -1.12 1.99
C ASN A 113 23.36 -1.68 0.60
N ASP A 114 22.39 -1.93 -0.29
CA ASP A 114 22.65 -2.36 -1.68
C ASP A 114 22.51 -1.22 -2.71
N ILE A 115 22.63 0.04 -2.28
CA ILE A 115 23.02 1.12 -3.20
C ILE A 115 24.54 1.22 -3.11
N SER A 116 25.23 0.34 -3.83
CA SER A 116 26.63 0.57 -4.20
C SER A 116 26.65 1.59 -5.33
N ASP A 117 27.46 2.62 -5.15
CA ASP A 117 27.76 3.69 -6.10
C ASP A 117 28.04 3.20 -7.52
N GLY A 118 27.56 4.00 -8.48
CA GLY A 118 28.09 4.10 -9.84
C GLY A 118 28.23 5.57 -10.21
#